data_AF-A0A2K5RVP3-F1
#
_entry.id   AF-A0A2K5RVP3-F1
#
_cell.length_a   1.000
_cell.length_b   1.000
_cell.length_c   1.000
_cell.angle_alpha   90.00
_cell.angle_beta   90.00
_cell.angle_gamma   90.00
#
_symmetry.space_group_name_H-M   'P 1'
#
loop_
_entity.id
_entity.type
_entity.pdbx_description
1 polymer ?
#
loop_
_entity_poly.entity_id
_entity_poly.type
_entity_poly.pdbx_seq_one_letter_code
_entity_poly.pdbx_strand_id
1 'polypeptide(L)'
;MALSRKALIVLAHSERTSFNYAMKEAAAVALKKKGWEVAESDLYAMNFNPIISRKDFTGKLKDPENFQYAAEATLAYKEGRLSPDVVAEQKKLEAADLVIFQFPLQWFGVPAILKGWFERVFIGEFAYTYAAMYDKGPFRSKKAVLSITTGGSSSMYSLQGVHGDMNVILWPIQSGILHFCGFQVLEPQLTYSIGHTPADTQIQILEGWKKRLENIWDETPLYFAPSSLFDLNFQAGFLMKKEVQNEEKNKKFGLSVGHHLGKSIPTDNQIKARK
;
A
#
# COMPACT_ATOMS: atom_id res chain seq x y z
N MET A 1 -11.87 -1.83 -29.31
CA MET A 1 -12.47 -1.44 -28.02
C MET A 1 -11.33 -1.12 -27.06
N ALA A 2 -11.32 0.04 -26.42
CA ALA A 2 -10.33 0.29 -25.36
C ALA A 2 -10.58 -0.71 -24.22
N LEU A 3 -9.56 -1.43 -23.76
CA LEU A 3 -9.70 -2.33 -22.61
C LEU A 3 -10.15 -1.52 -21.39
N SER A 4 -11.19 -1.99 -20.71
CA SER A 4 -11.64 -1.43 -19.43
C SER A 4 -10.55 -1.66 -18.37
N ARG A 5 -10.18 -0.61 -17.63
CA ARG A 5 -9.25 -0.72 -16.50
C ARG A 5 -9.93 -1.42 -15.33
N LYS A 6 -9.14 -2.12 -14.52
CA LYS A 6 -9.64 -2.88 -13.37
C LYS A 6 -9.14 -2.27 -12.06
N ALA A 7 -10.03 -2.11 -11.09
CA ALA A 7 -9.70 -1.66 -9.75
C ALA A 7 -10.04 -2.74 -8.71
N LEU A 8 -9.19 -2.88 -7.70
CA LEU A 8 -9.46 -3.64 -6.48
C LEU A 8 -9.58 -2.68 -5.31
N ILE A 9 -10.69 -2.74 -4.58
CA ILE A 9 -10.87 -2.00 -3.33
C ILE A 9 -10.80 -2.97 -2.15
N VAL A 10 -9.78 -2.82 -1.31
CA VAL A 10 -9.59 -3.59 -0.07
C VAL A 10 -10.09 -2.75 1.11
N LEU A 11 -11.17 -3.19 1.76
CA LEU A 11 -11.78 -2.51 2.90
C LEU A 11 -11.46 -3.26 4.19
N ALA A 12 -10.97 -2.53 5.20
CA ALA A 12 -10.67 -3.08 6.52
C ALA A 12 -11.47 -2.36 7.62
N HIS A 13 -12.79 -2.52 7.62
CA HIS A 13 -13.68 -2.03 8.67
C HIS A 13 -14.90 -2.97 8.83
N SER A 14 -15.32 -3.28 10.05
CA SER A 14 -16.43 -4.22 10.31
C SER A 14 -17.81 -3.65 10.00
N GLU A 15 -18.03 -2.38 10.37
CA GLU A 15 -19.35 -1.76 10.30
C GLU A 15 -19.69 -1.20 8.91
N ARG A 16 -20.83 -1.65 8.37
CA ARG A 16 -21.45 -1.09 7.14
C ARG A 16 -21.95 0.34 7.31
N THR A 17 -22.18 0.76 8.55
CA THR A 17 -22.59 2.13 8.92
C THR A 17 -21.40 3.07 9.08
N SER A 18 -20.16 2.58 8.93
CA SER A 18 -18.96 3.41 9.07
C SER A 18 -18.74 4.36 7.89
N PHE A 19 -18.06 5.47 8.15
CA PHE A 19 -17.60 6.35 7.08
C PHE A 19 -16.58 5.66 6.14
N ASN A 20 -15.84 4.66 6.64
CA ASN A 20 -14.94 3.85 5.80
C ASN A 20 -15.72 3.03 4.77
N TYR A 21 -16.84 2.42 5.16
CA TYR A 21 -17.73 1.73 4.23
C TYR A 21 -18.32 2.72 3.21
N ALA A 22 -18.73 3.92 3.64
CA ALA A 22 -19.21 4.97 2.74
C ALA A 22 -18.15 5.41 1.71
N MET A 23 -16.89 5.58 2.12
CA MET A 23 -15.77 5.90 1.22
C MET A 23 -15.49 4.78 0.21
N LYS A 24 -15.64 3.50 0.64
CA LYS A 24 -15.56 2.34 -0.27
C LYS A 24 -16.66 2.37 -1.33
N GLU A 25 -17.91 2.58 -0.92
CA GLU A 25 -19.05 2.67 -1.84
C GLU A 25 -18.88 3.82 -2.83
N ALA A 26 -18.49 5.00 -2.32
CA ALA A 26 -18.21 6.18 -3.14
C ALA A 26 -17.13 5.88 -4.19
N ALA A 27 -16.06 5.17 -3.82
CA ALA A 27 -15.01 4.77 -4.75
C ALA A 27 -15.52 3.84 -5.84
N ALA A 28 -16.26 2.79 -5.47
CA ALA A 28 -16.81 1.83 -6.42
C ALA A 28 -17.76 2.51 -7.42
N VAL A 29 -18.63 3.40 -6.94
CA VAL A 29 -19.57 4.16 -7.79
C VAL A 29 -18.84 5.07 -8.77
N ALA A 30 -17.86 5.85 -8.30
CA ALA A 30 -17.11 6.77 -9.16
C ALA A 30 -16.33 6.04 -10.26
N LEU A 31 -15.63 4.97 -9.90
CA LEU A 31 -14.83 4.18 -10.85
C LEU A 31 -15.73 3.48 -11.88
N LYS A 32 -16.81 2.83 -11.46
CA LYS A 32 -17.79 2.21 -12.38
C LYS A 32 -18.38 3.23 -13.36
N LYS A 33 -18.71 4.44 -12.88
CA LYS A 33 -19.20 5.54 -13.73
C LYS A 33 -18.20 5.94 -14.82
N LYS A 34 -16.89 5.78 -14.57
CA LYS A 34 -15.80 6.04 -15.52
C LYS A 34 -15.40 4.81 -16.35
N GLY A 35 -16.20 3.74 -16.28
CA GLY A 35 -16.02 2.54 -17.10
C GLY A 35 -14.99 1.54 -16.57
N TRP A 36 -14.63 1.62 -15.28
CA TRP A 36 -13.77 0.62 -14.64
C TRP A 36 -14.54 -0.63 -14.23
N GLU A 37 -13.92 -1.79 -14.36
CA GLU A 37 -14.31 -2.98 -13.60
C GLU A 37 -13.84 -2.84 -12.16
N VAL A 38 -14.71 -3.07 -11.18
CA VAL A 38 -14.36 -2.92 -9.75
C VAL A 38 -14.61 -4.24 -9.02
N ALA A 39 -13.53 -4.80 -8.47
CA ALA A 39 -13.56 -5.90 -7.52
C ALA A 39 -13.38 -5.39 -6.09
N GLU A 40 -13.91 -6.12 -5.12
CA GLU A 40 -13.85 -5.77 -3.70
C GLU A 40 -13.26 -6.91 -2.86
N SER A 41 -12.53 -6.54 -1.82
CA SER A 41 -12.13 -7.39 -0.71
C SER A 41 -12.49 -6.70 0.60
N ASP A 42 -13.74 -6.86 1.01
CA ASP A 42 -14.22 -6.46 2.35
C ASP A 42 -13.77 -7.52 3.35
N LEU A 43 -12.64 -7.27 4.00
CA LEU A 43 -11.93 -8.28 4.80
C LEU A 43 -12.77 -8.80 5.96
N TYR A 44 -13.58 -7.93 6.58
CA TYR A 44 -14.48 -8.33 7.67
C TYR A 44 -15.69 -9.10 7.13
N ALA A 45 -16.32 -8.64 6.05
CA ALA A 45 -17.45 -9.36 5.45
C ALA A 45 -17.05 -10.75 4.91
N MET A 46 -15.80 -10.91 4.47
CA MET A 46 -15.22 -12.18 4.04
C MET A 46 -14.82 -13.09 5.20
N ASN A 47 -14.84 -12.60 6.45
CA ASN A 47 -14.24 -13.27 7.60
C ASN A 47 -12.80 -13.72 7.31
N PHE A 48 -12.01 -12.83 6.69
CA PHE A 48 -10.66 -13.15 6.23
C PHE A 48 -9.78 -13.53 7.41
N ASN A 49 -9.14 -14.71 7.35
CA ASN A 49 -8.16 -15.14 8.34
C ASN A 49 -6.86 -14.32 8.20
N PRO A 50 -6.45 -13.52 9.19
CA PRO A 50 -5.25 -12.70 9.07
C PRO A 50 -3.97 -13.38 9.58
N ILE A 51 -4.05 -14.63 10.07
CA ILE A 51 -2.93 -15.29 10.73
C ILE A 51 -2.21 -16.20 9.73
N ILE A 52 -0.95 -15.86 9.42
CA ILE A 52 -0.06 -16.76 8.66
C ILE A 52 0.16 -18.07 9.44
N SER A 53 0.04 -19.21 8.77
CA SER A 53 0.28 -20.50 9.40
C SER A 53 0.56 -21.60 8.38
N ARG A 54 0.89 -22.81 8.86
CA ARG A 54 0.98 -24.01 8.01
C ARG A 54 -0.31 -24.32 7.25
N LYS A 55 -1.46 -23.80 7.69
CA LYS A 55 -2.76 -23.98 7.03
C LYS A 55 -2.89 -23.20 5.71
N ASP A 56 -1.94 -22.31 5.43
CA ASP A 56 -1.88 -21.58 4.15
C ASP A 56 -1.40 -22.46 2.99
N PHE A 57 -0.97 -23.70 3.28
CA PHE A 57 -0.44 -24.63 2.29
C PHE A 57 -1.25 -25.92 2.27
N THR A 58 -1.66 -26.31 1.07
CA THR A 58 -2.22 -27.63 0.78
C THR A 58 -1.08 -28.58 0.42
N GLY A 59 -1.20 -29.85 0.76
CA GLY A 59 -0.19 -30.87 0.46
C GLY A 59 1.01 -30.89 1.41
N LYS A 60 2.12 -31.48 0.93
CA LYS A 60 3.31 -31.75 1.76
C LYS A 60 4.19 -30.51 1.87
N LEU A 61 4.63 -30.22 3.09
CA LEU A 61 5.69 -29.25 3.38
C LEU A 61 7.05 -29.85 2.99
N LYS A 62 8.00 -29.01 2.59
CA LYS A 62 9.37 -29.43 2.29
C LYS A 62 10.12 -29.84 3.56
N ASP A 63 9.98 -29.07 4.63
CA ASP A 63 10.61 -29.34 5.92
C ASP A 63 9.60 -29.10 7.08
N PRO A 64 8.76 -30.11 7.40
CA PRO A 64 7.74 -29.97 8.43
C PRO A 64 8.31 -29.88 9.86
N GLU A 65 9.53 -30.36 10.09
CA GLU A 65 10.17 -30.34 11.41
C GLU A 65 10.80 -28.97 11.69
N ASN A 66 11.35 -28.31 10.66
CA ASN A 66 11.88 -26.94 10.75
C ASN A 66 11.14 -25.99 9.79
N PHE A 67 9.88 -25.71 10.13
CA PHE A 67 9.01 -24.91 9.28
C PHE A 67 9.48 -23.45 9.13
N GLN A 68 9.64 -23.03 7.87
CA GLN A 68 9.99 -21.66 7.49
C GLN A 68 8.93 -21.10 6.53
N TYR A 69 8.07 -20.20 7.02
CA TYR A 69 6.92 -19.71 6.25
C TYR A 69 7.32 -19.13 4.89
N ALA A 70 8.36 -18.30 4.83
CA ALA A 70 8.78 -17.65 3.58
C ALA A 70 9.20 -18.67 2.49
N ALA A 71 9.96 -19.69 2.87
CA ALA A 71 10.41 -20.72 1.93
C ALA A 71 9.26 -21.63 1.49
N GLU A 72 8.42 -22.06 2.44
CA GLU A 72 7.26 -22.92 2.15
C GLU A 72 6.20 -22.20 1.31
N ALA A 73 5.91 -20.93 1.60
CA ALA A 73 4.96 -20.11 0.84
C ALA A 73 5.41 -19.90 -0.60
N THR A 74 6.70 -19.61 -0.80
CA THR A 74 7.27 -19.45 -2.14
C THR A 74 7.17 -20.73 -2.96
N LEU A 75 7.47 -21.88 -2.33
CA LEU A 75 7.34 -23.18 -2.99
C LEU A 75 5.87 -23.52 -3.29
N ALA A 76 4.98 -23.30 -2.33
CA ALA A 76 3.55 -23.55 -2.48
C ALA A 76 2.93 -22.66 -3.58
N TYR A 77 3.38 -21.42 -3.74
CA TYR A 77 2.98 -20.58 -4.87
C TYR A 77 3.39 -21.21 -6.21
N LYS A 78 4.67 -21.59 -6.36
CA LYS A 78 5.20 -22.20 -7.60
C LYS A 78 4.50 -23.51 -7.98
N GLU A 79 4.08 -24.28 -6.99
CA GLU A 79 3.44 -25.58 -7.17
C GLU A 79 1.91 -25.52 -7.16
N GLY A 80 1.30 -24.33 -7.04
CA GLY A 80 -0.17 -24.17 -7.04
C GLY A 80 -0.84 -24.77 -5.80
N ARG A 81 -0.16 -24.75 -4.66
CA ARG A 81 -0.57 -25.37 -3.40
C ARG A 81 -1.01 -24.39 -2.31
N LEU A 82 -1.10 -23.10 -2.59
CA LEU A 82 -1.60 -22.13 -1.62
C LEU A 82 -3.07 -22.39 -1.26
N SER A 83 -3.46 -21.94 -0.06
CA SER A 83 -4.84 -21.99 0.39
C SER A 83 -5.76 -21.27 -0.61
N PRO A 84 -6.98 -21.80 -0.90
CA PRO A 84 -7.85 -21.24 -1.92
C PRO A 84 -8.24 -19.76 -1.70
N ASP A 85 -8.37 -19.33 -0.45
CA ASP A 85 -8.68 -17.94 -0.10
C ASP A 85 -7.52 -16.99 -0.47
N VAL A 86 -6.27 -17.41 -0.25
CA VAL A 86 -5.08 -16.66 -0.68
C VAL A 86 -5.02 -16.58 -2.21
N VAL A 87 -5.23 -17.70 -2.91
CA VAL A 87 -5.25 -17.73 -4.38
C VAL A 87 -6.33 -16.81 -4.95
N ALA A 88 -7.51 -16.75 -4.32
CA ALA A 88 -8.59 -15.86 -4.75
C ALA A 88 -8.18 -14.37 -4.66
N GLU A 89 -7.49 -13.96 -3.61
CA GLU A 89 -7.01 -12.59 -3.45
C GLU A 89 -5.85 -12.26 -4.40
N GLN A 90 -4.95 -13.21 -4.64
CA GLN A 90 -3.88 -13.05 -5.64
C GLN A 90 -4.43 -12.83 -7.04
N LYS A 91 -5.48 -13.56 -7.44
CA LYS A 91 -6.16 -13.36 -8.74
C LYS A 91 -6.75 -11.96 -8.89
N LYS A 92 -7.32 -11.39 -7.83
CA LYS A 92 -7.82 -10.00 -7.85
C LYS A 92 -6.68 -9.02 -8.07
N LEU A 93 -5.54 -9.22 -7.40
CA LEU A 93 -4.34 -8.40 -7.57
C LEU A 93 -3.73 -8.51 -8.97
N GLU A 94 -3.66 -9.71 -9.54
CA GLU A 94 -3.18 -9.95 -10.91
C GLU A 94 -4.02 -9.15 -11.92
N ALA A 95 -5.35 -9.19 -11.76
CA ALA A 95 -6.28 -8.50 -12.64
C ALA A 95 -6.26 -6.97 -12.47
N ALA A 96 -6.03 -6.45 -11.26
CA ALA A 96 -6.17 -5.03 -10.96
C ALA A 96 -5.05 -4.16 -11.58
N ASP A 97 -5.41 -3.02 -12.16
CA ASP A 97 -4.50 -1.94 -12.51
C ASP A 97 -4.30 -1.00 -11.31
N LEU A 98 -5.38 -0.69 -10.60
CA LEU A 98 -5.42 0.18 -9.42
C LEU A 98 -5.83 -0.62 -8.17
N VAL A 99 -5.12 -0.43 -7.07
CA VAL A 99 -5.50 -1.00 -5.76
C VAL A 99 -5.73 0.12 -4.74
N ILE A 100 -6.94 0.19 -4.19
CA ILE A 100 -7.35 1.15 -3.16
C ILE A 100 -7.42 0.41 -1.83
N PHE A 101 -6.69 0.91 -0.84
CA PHE A 101 -6.78 0.42 0.54
C PHE A 101 -7.58 1.41 1.39
N GLN A 102 -8.79 1.03 1.80
CA GLN A 102 -9.66 1.84 2.64
C GLN A 102 -9.65 1.32 4.08
N PHE A 103 -9.18 2.15 5.02
CA PHE A 103 -9.12 1.74 6.42
C PHE A 103 -9.06 2.91 7.42
N PRO A 104 -9.53 2.70 8.66
CA PRO A 104 -9.24 3.61 9.76
C PRO A 104 -7.80 3.42 10.25
N LEU A 105 -7.07 4.51 10.49
CA LEU A 105 -5.76 4.45 11.13
C LEU A 105 -5.91 3.88 12.54
N GLN A 106 -5.27 2.73 12.80
CA GLN A 106 -5.28 2.07 14.10
C GLN A 106 -3.85 1.93 14.59
N TRP A 107 -3.55 2.47 15.78
CA TRP A 107 -2.20 2.43 16.36
C TRP A 107 -1.10 2.88 15.38
N PHE A 108 -1.32 4.02 14.70
CA PHE A 108 -0.36 4.59 13.74
C PHE A 108 -0.03 3.65 12.57
N GLY A 109 -0.93 2.72 12.24
CA GLY A 109 -0.75 1.79 11.14
C GLY A 109 -2.07 1.27 10.57
N VAL A 110 -1.95 0.21 9.78
CA VAL A 110 -3.10 -0.51 9.22
C VAL A 110 -3.78 -1.38 10.28
N PRO A 111 -5.11 -1.62 10.19
CA PRO A 111 -5.77 -2.62 11.02
C PRO A 111 -5.10 -3.99 10.93
N ALA A 112 -5.12 -4.76 12.02
CA ALA A 112 -4.46 -6.06 12.07
C ALA A 112 -4.94 -7.02 10.97
N ILE A 113 -6.23 -6.99 10.62
CA ILE A 113 -6.79 -7.82 9.54
C ILE A 113 -6.19 -7.47 8.17
N LEU A 114 -5.90 -6.19 7.92
CA LEU A 114 -5.25 -5.73 6.70
C LEU A 114 -3.75 -6.05 6.72
N LYS A 115 -3.09 -5.97 7.88
CA LYS A 115 -1.70 -6.42 8.01
C LYS A 115 -1.57 -7.90 7.68
N GLY A 116 -2.46 -8.74 8.23
CA GLY A 116 -2.49 -10.17 7.96
C GLY A 116 -2.83 -10.51 6.50
N TRP A 117 -3.67 -9.69 5.85
CA TRP A 117 -3.92 -9.80 4.41
C TRP A 117 -2.63 -9.60 3.60
N PHE A 118 -1.82 -8.58 3.91
CA PHE A 118 -0.51 -8.44 3.26
C PHE A 118 0.39 -9.65 3.51
N GLU A 119 0.50 -10.11 4.76
CA GLU A 119 1.38 -11.23 5.13
C GLU A 119 1.02 -12.55 4.45
N ARG A 120 -0.28 -12.84 4.29
CA ARG A 120 -0.76 -14.06 3.64
C ARG A 120 -0.78 -13.97 2.12
N VAL A 121 -1.09 -12.80 1.56
CA VAL A 121 -1.30 -12.62 0.10
C VAL A 121 -0.03 -12.20 -0.63
N PHE A 122 0.82 -11.35 -0.05
CA PHE A 122 2.06 -10.86 -0.67
C PHE A 122 3.21 -11.86 -0.47
N ILE A 123 3.07 -13.02 -1.09
CA ILE A 123 4.05 -14.11 -1.06
C ILE A 123 5.23 -13.80 -2.00
N GLY A 124 6.43 -14.29 -1.65
CA GLY A 124 7.60 -14.20 -2.50
C GLY A 124 7.37 -14.86 -3.86
N GLU A 125 8.00 -14.34 -4.90
CA GLU A 125 7.83 -14.70 -6.32
C GLU A 125 6.47 -14.31 -6.93
N PHE A 126 5.43 -14.09 -6.10
CA PHE A 126 4.17 -13.46 -6.52
C PHE A 126 4.26 -11.93 -6.45
N ALA A 127 4.44 -11.39 -5.24
CA ALA A 127 4.38 -9.95 -4.98
C ALA A 127 5.76 -9.27 -4.97
N TYR A 128 6.83 -10.01 -4.69
CA TYR A 128 8.19 -9.47 -4.68
C TYR A 128 9.24 -10.55 -4.99
N THR A 129 10.43 -10.12 -5.39
CA THR A 129 11.63 -10.97 -5.44
C THR A 129 12.83 -10.15 -4.94
N TYR A 130 13.82 -10.81 -4.32
CA TYR A 130 15.04 -10.10 -3.89
C TYR A 130 15.89 -9.60 -5.06
N ALA A 131 15.79 -10.24 -6.23
CA ALA A 131 16.50 -9.82 -7.44
C ALA A 131 15.87 -8.58 -8.11
N ALA A 132 14.58 -8.32 -7.86
CA ALA A 132 13.83 -7.22 -8.46
C ALA A 132 12.98 -6.51 -7.39
N MET A 133 13.66 -5.88 -6.42
CA MET A 133 13.00 -5.09 -5.37
C MET A 133 12.56 -3.71 -5.87
N TYR A 134 11.60 -3.11 -5.18
CA TYR A 134 11.17 -1.73 -5.39
C TYR A 134 10.68 -1.47 -6.82
N ASP A 135 11.17 -0.45 -7.52
CA ASP A 135 10.76 -0.06 -8.89
C ASP A 135 10.92 -1.16 -9.96
N LYS A 136 11.59 -2.29 -9.64
CA LYS A 136 11.66 -3.48 -10.49
C LYS A 136 10.64 -4.57 -10.13
N GLY A 137 9.86 -4.38 -9.08
CA GLY A 137 8.94 -5.37 -8.51
C GLY A 137 7.86 -5.85 -9.49
N PRO A 138 7.22 -7.00 -9.19
CA PRO A 138 6.13 -7.57 -9.99
C PRO A 138 4.98 -6.58 -10.25
N PHE A 139 4.68 -5.69 -9.31
CA PHE A 139 3.56 -4.75 -9.40
C PHE A 139 3.94 -3.38 -9.98
N ARG A 140 5.09 -3.24 -10.66
CA ARG A 140 5.57 -1.98 -11.26
C ARG A 140 4.65 -1.33 -12.30
N SER A 141 3.72 -2.08 -12.89
CA SER A 141 2.71 -1.57 -13.82
C SER A 141 1.40 -1.19 -13.14
N LYS A 142 1.29 -1.36 -11.82
CA LYS A 142 0.08 -1.14 -11.03
C LYS A 142 0.25 0.10 -10.15
N LYS A 143 -0.86 0.79 -9.90
CA LYS A 143 -0.92 1.93 -8.97
C LYS A 143 -1.62 1.53 -7.68
N ALA A 144 -1.16 2.05 -6.55
CA ALA A 144 -1.80 1.85 -5.25
C ALA A 144 -2.04 3.17 -4.54
N VAL A 145 -3.15 3.27 -3.82
CA VAL A 145 -3.49 4.45 -3.00
C VAL A 145 -4.03 4.02 -1.64
N LEU A 146 -3.58 4.73 -0.59
CA LEU A 146 -4.13 4.59 0.75
C LEU A 146 -5.23 5.63 0.95
N SER A 147 -6.42 5.21 1.35
CA SER A 147 -7.51 6.09 1.78
C SER A 147 -7.76 5.85 3.27
N ILE A 148 -7.37 6.83 4.08
CA ILE A 148 -7.21 6.69 5.53
C ILE A 148 -8.09 7.68 6.26
N THR A 149 -8.85 7.19 7.23
CA THR A 149 -9.56 8.05 8.18
C THR A 149 -8.86 8.05 9.53
N THR A 150 -8.75 9.19 10.21
CA THR A 150 -8.17 9.27 11.57
C THR A 150 -9.17 9.78 12.60
N GLY A 151 -8.90 9.49 13.88
CA GLY A 151 -9.57 10.14 15.01
C GLY A 151 -9.00 11.54 15.31
N GLY A 152 -7.66 11.68 15.30
CA GLY A 152 -6.98 12.96 15.54
C GLY A 152 -7.09 13.93 14.37
N SER A 153 -7.00 15.24 14.66
CA SER A 153 -7.02 16.30 13.65
C SER A 153 -5.72 16.34 12.84
N SER A 154 -5.75 17.00 11.68
CA SER A 154 -4.55 17.18 10.84
C SER A 154 -3.41 17.89 11.58
N SER A 155 -3.73 18.86 12.45
CA SER A 155 -2.72 19.60 13.24
C SER A 155 -1.95 18.70 14.20
N MET A 156 -2.56 17.63 14.74
CA MET A 156 -1.88 16.68 15.62
C MET A 156 -0.79 15.89 14.89
N TYR A 157 -0.93 15.69 13.58
CA TYR A 157 0.02 14.98 12.71
C TYR A 157 0.89 15.92 11.85
N SER A 158 0.87 17.21 12.17
CA SER A 158 1.80 18.19 11.58
C SER A 158 3.19 18.05 12.19
N LEU A 159 4.19 18.74 11.62
CA LEU A 159 5.56 18.77 12.16
C LEU A 159 5.64 19.25 13.62
N GLN A 160 4.67 20.06 14.06
CA GLN A 160 4.59 20.61 15.41
C GLN A 160 3.55 19.89 16.28
N GLY A 161 2.85 18.90 15.71
CA GLY A 161 1.80 18.18 16.38
C GLY A 161 2.34 17.12 17.35
N VAL A 162 1.52 16.78 18.34
CA VAL A 162 1.90 15.81 19.39
C VAL A 162 2.17 14.40 18.85
N HIS A 163 1.62 14.05 17.69
CA HIS A 163 1.86 12.75 17.04
C HIS A 163 3.07 12.78 16.08
N GLY A 164 3.63 13.96 15.82
CA GLY A 164 4.69 14.14 14.85
C GLY A 164 4.23 14.00 13.40
N ASP A 165 5.20 14.04 12.50
CA ASP A 165 4.98 14.11 11.05
C ASP A 165 4.28 12.85 10.48
N MET A 166 3.10 13.04 9.88
CA MET A 166 2.37 11.98 9.16
C MET A 166 3.22 11.29 8.08
N ASN A 167 4.16 11.99 7.44
CA ASN A 167 5.01 11.38 6.43
C ASN A 167 5.83 10.20 7.00
N VAL A 168 6.24 10.28 8.27
CA VAL A 168 6.97 9.20 8.96
C VAL A 168 6.07 8.01 9.25
N ILE A 169 4.82 8.26 9.65
CA ILE A 169 3.81 7.22 9.91
C ILE A 169 3.49 6.42 8.65
N LEU A 170 3.39 7.10 7.50
CA LEU A 170 3.03 6.47 6.24
C LEU A 170 4.18 5.67 5.59
N TRP A 171 5.42 6.06 5.85
CA TRP A 171 6.60 5.50 5.19
C TRP A 171 6.70 3.96 5.23
N PRO A 172 6.51 3.27 6.38
CA PRO A 172 6.62 1.82 6.43
C PRO A 172 5.60 1.09 5.54
N ILE A 173 4.42 1.68 5.34
CA ILE A 173 3.35 1.09 4.53
C ILE A 173 3.62 1.38 3.05
N GLN A 174 3.80 2.66 2.70
CA GLN A 174 3.94 3.08 1.31
C GLN A 174 5.27 2.60 0.71
N SER A 175 6.39 2.76 1.42
CA SER A 175 7.70 2.28 0.94
C SER A 175 7.88 0.79 1.20
N GLY A 176 7.65 0.35 2.45
CA GLY A 176 8.05 -0.99 2.91
C GLY A 176 7.14 -2.12 2.46
N ILE A 177 5.86 -1.85 2.19
CA ILE A 177 4.89 -2.86 1.73
C ILE A 177 4.58 -2.64 0.25
N LEU A 178 4.07 -1.46 -0.11
CA LEU A 178 3.56 -1.23 -1.47
C LEU A 178 4.69 -1.04 -2.49
N HIS A 179 5.55 -0.06 -2.28
CA HIS A 179 6.61 0.27 -3.22
C HIS A 179 7.64 -0.86 -3.33
N PHE A 180 7.93 -1.59 -2.24
CA PHE A 180 8.78 -2.78 -2.26
C PHE A 180 8.31 -3.84 -3.28
N CYS A 181 6.99 -4.04 -3.41
CA CYS A 181 6.39 -4.93 -4.39
C CYS A 181 6.34 -4.33 -5.82
N GLY A 182 6.74 -3.07 -5.98
CA GLY A 182 6.79 -2.33 -7.22
C GLY A 182 5.67 -1.34 -7.45
N PHE A 183 4.65 -1.26 -6.59
CA PHE A 183 3.56 -0.32 -6.82
C PHE A 183 4.06 1.12 -7.02
N GLN A 184 3.44 1.78 -7.99
CA GLN A 184 3.46 3.24 -8.10
C GLN A 184 2.47 3.78 -7.06
N VAL A 185 2.99 4.29 -5.94
CA VAL A 185 2.13 4.76 -4.84
C VAL A 185 1.67 6.19 -5.10
N LEU A 186 0.36 6.41 -5.14
CA LEU A 186 -0.26 7.74 -5.33
C LEU A 186 -0.38 8.50 -4.01
N GLU A 187 -0.68 9.80 -4.08
CA GLU A 187 -0.94 10.62 -2.88
C GLU A 187 -2.02 9.98 -2.00
N PRO A 188 -1.82 9.81 -0.69
CA PRO A 188 -2.84 9.23 0.17
C PRO A 188 -4.05 10.15 0.29
N GLN A 189 -5.26 9.57 0.30
CA GLN A 189 -6.49 10.29 0.64
C GLN A 189 -6.62 10.32 2.17
N LEU A 190 -6.17 11.40 2.80
CA LEU A 190 -6.17 11.56 4.26
C LEU A 190 -7.42 12.34 4.72
N THR A 191 -8.28 11.67 5.48
CA THR A 191 -9.50 12.25 6.05
C THR A 191 -9.37 12.34 7.56
N TYR A 192 -8.97 13.51 8.04
CA TYR A 192 -8.66 13.73 9.46
C TYR A 192 -9.90 13.95 10.32
N SER A 193 -9.85 13.49 11.57
CA SER A 193 -10.85 13.74 12.62
C SER A 193 -12.30 13.52 12.18
N ILE A 194 -12.56 12.39 11.50
CA ILE A 194 -13.87 12.14 10.87
C ILE A 194 -15.03 12.14 11.89
N GLY A 195 -14.77 11.68 13.12
CA GLY A 195 -15.76 11.69 14.21
C GLY A 195 -16.17 13.08 14.70
N HIS A 196 -15.42 14.13 14.33
CA HIS A 196 -15.70 15.53 14.65
C HIS A 196 -16.13 16.34 13.43
N THR A 197 -16.34 15.68 12.29
CA THR A 197 -16.67 16.35 11.03
C THR A 197 -18.19 16.47 10.87
N PRO A 198 -18.76 17.67 10.66
CA PRO A 198 -20.18 17.86 10.39
C PRO A 198 -20.70 17.06 9.18
N ALA A 199 -21.98 16.68 9.19
CA ALA A 199 -22.56 15.80 8.18
C ALA A 199 -22.49 16.35 6.74
N ASP A 200 -22.68 17.66 6.56
CA ASP A 200 -22.52 18.35 5.27
C ASP A 200 -21.07 18.28 4.77
N THR A 201 -20.09 18.45 5.66
CA THR A 201 -18.68 18.31 5.33
C THR A 201 -18.32 16.85 5.01
N GLN A 202 -18.91 15.88 5.71
CA GLN A 202 -18.74 14.45 5.38
C GLN A 202 -19.21 14.12 3.96
N ILE A 203 -20.35 14.69 3.53
CA ILE A 203 -20.84 14.56 2.16
C ILE A 203 -19.85 15.17 1.16
N GLN A 204 -19.31 16.35 1.45
CA GLN A 204 -18.31 16.99 0.59
C GLN A 204 -17.02 16.17 0.46
N ILE A 205 -16.58 15.51 1.53
CA ILE A 205 -15.43 14.60 1.50
C ILE A 205 -15.69 13.44 0.53
N LEU A 206 -16.88 12.81 0.61
CA LEU A 206 -17.27 11.73 -0.31
C LEU A 206 -17.29 12.20 -1.77
N GLU A 207 -17.87 13.38 -2.04
CA GLU A 207 -17.89 13.93 -3.41
C GLU A 207 -16.50 14.34 -3.91
N GLY A 208 -15.65 14.90 -3.04
CA GLY A 208 -14.26 15.19 -3.36
C GLY A 208 -13.46 13.93 -3.70
N TRP A 209 -13.68 12.86 -2.95
CA TRP A 209 -13.06 11.56 -3.21
C TRP A 209 -13.50 10.99 -4.56
N LYS A 210 -14.81 11.01 -4.85
CA LYS A 210 -15.36 10.60 -6.16
C LYS A 210 -14.75 11.42 -7.30
N LYS A 211 -14.65 12.74 -7.13
CA LYS A 211 -14.07 13.65 -8.14
C LYS A 211 -12.61 13.34 -8.43
N ARG A 212 -11.80 13.08 -7.40
CA ARG A 212 -10.39 12.67 -7.58
C ARG A 212 -10.29 11.37 -8.39
N LEU A 213 -11.13 10.38 -8.07
CA LEU A 213 -11.16 9.09 -8.74
C LEU A 213 -11.51 9.17 -10.24
N GLU A 214 -12.08 10.27 -10.71
CA GLU A 214 -12.35 10.45 -12.14
C GLU A 214 -11.10 10.45 -13.01
N ASN A 215 -9.95 10.92 -12.48
CA ASN A 215 -8.69 11.00 -13.22
C ASN A 215 -7.50 10.44 -12.43
N ILE A 216 -7.76 9.60 -11.41
CA ILE A 216 -6.72 9.08 -10.51
C ILE A 216 -5.60 8.33 -11.24
N TRP A 217 -5.90 7.72 -12.38
CA TRP A 217 -4.91 6.99 -13.16
C TRP A 217 -3.84 7.90 -13.79
N ASP A 218 -4.17 9.17 -14.02
CA ASP A 218 -3.26 10.12 -14.68
C ASP A 218 -2.41 10.89 -13.66
N GLU A 219 -2.62 10.67 -12.35
CA GLU A 219 -1.84 11.29 -11.29
C GLU A 219 -0.37 10.83 -11.33
N THR A 220 0.52 11.80 -11.09
CA THR A 220 1.94 11.57 -10.79
C THR A 220 2.06 10.85 -9.44
N PRO A 221 2.78 9.72 -9.34
CA PRO A 221 2.99 9.04 -8.07
C PRO A 221 3.94 9.79 -7.14
N LEU A 222 3.94 9.40 -5.86
CA LEU A 222 4.92 9.82 -4.87
C LEU A 222 6.34 9.44 -5.28
N TYR A 223 7.32 10.19 -4.78
CA TYR A 223 8.72 9.93 -5.07
C TYR A 223 9.36 9.00 -4.04
N PHE A 224 10.01 7.95 -4.55
CA PHE A 224 10.93 7.08 -3.83
C PHE A 224 12.29 7.09 -4.51
N ALA A 225 13.36 6.85 -3.75
CA ALA A 225 14.70 6.74 -4.32
C ALA A 225 14.75 5.54 -5.30
N PRO A 226 15.07 5.75 -6.60
CA PRO A 226 15.13 4.66 -7.56
C PRO A 226 16.16 3.60 -7.18
N SER A 227 15.86 2.34 -7.47
CA SER A 227 16.75 1.22 -7.12
C SER A 227 18.13 1.32 -7.81
N SER A 228 18.20 2.03 -8.94
CA SER A 228 19.42 2.30 -9.69
C SER A 228 20.45 3.15 -8.93
N LEU A 229 20.05 3.82 -7.84
CA LEU A 229 20.94 4.58 -6.98
C LEU A 229 21.76 3.70 -6.02
N PHE A 230 21.46 2.40 -5.95
CA PHE A 230 22.04 1.46 -5.00
C PHE A 230 22.81 0.34 -5.70
N ASP A 231 23.82 -0.19 -5.01
CA ASP A 231 24.52 -1.41 -5.41
C ASP A 231 23.81 -2.62 -4.80
N LEU A 232 22.90 -3.23 -5.59
CA LEU A 232 21.98 -4.29 -5.13
C LEU A 232 22.64 -5.68 -5.06
N ASN A 233 23.68 -5.82 -4.25
CA ASN A 233 24.34 -7.09 -3.99
C ASN A 233 24.84 -7.17 -2.54
N PHE A 234 25.04 -8.40 -2.05
CA PHE A 234 25.47 -8.66 -0.68
C PHE A 234 26.87 -8.11 -0.37
N GLN A 235 27.78 -8.12 -1.35
CA GLN A 235 29.15 -7.64 -1.18
C GLN A 235 29.20 -6.13 -0.90
N ALA A 236 28.34 -5.35 -1.57
CA ALA A 236 28.18 -3.92 -1.36
C ALA A 236 27.22 -3.58 -0.21
N GLY A 237 26.58 -4.57 0.42
CA GLY A 237 25.65 -4.39 1.53
C GLY A 237 24.37 -3.64 1.16
N PHE A 238 23.96 -3.66 -0.11
CA PHE A 238 22.78 -2.92 -0.61
C PHE A 238 22.84 -1.40 -0.35
N LEU A 239 24.04 -0.84 -0.26
CA LEU A 239 24.25 0.58 0.01
C LEU A 239 24.06 1.43 -1.25
N MET A 240 23.75 2.71 -1.04
CA MET A 240 23.73 3.71 -2.11
C MET A 240 25.13 3.82 -2.74
N LYS A 241 25.19 3.94 -4.06
CA LYS A 241 26.44 4.04 -4.83
C LYS A 241 27.31 5.21 -4.37
N LYS A 242 28.64 5.07 -4.41
CA LYS A 242 29.58 6.10 -3.92
C LYS A 242 29.47 7.42 -4.71
N GLU A 243 29.29 7.34 -6.02
CA GLU A 243 29.07 8.49 -6.89
C GLU A 243 27.80 9.26 -6.52
N VAL A 244 26.70 8.55 -6.29
CA VAL A 244 25.43 9.14 -5.83
C VAL A 244 25.62 9.78 -4.46
N GLN A 245 26.28 9.10 -3.51
CA GLN A 245 26.59 9.69 -2.20
C GLN A 245 27.35 11.01 -2.33
N ASN A 246 28.33 11.09 -3.23
CA ASN A 246 29.11 12.30 -3.45
C ASN A 246 28.28 13.43 -4.04
N GLU A 247 27.42 13.15 -5.02
CA GLU A 247 26.48 14.12 -5.59
C GLU A 247 25.47 14.63 -4.56
N GLU A 248 25.04 13.75 -3.66
CA GLU A 248 24.07 14.11 -2.62
C GLU A 248 24.70 14.97 -1.52
N LYS A 249 26.00 14.87 -1.19
CA LYS A 249 26.63 15.56 -0.03
C LYS A 249 26.27 17.03 0.12
N ASN A 250 26.23 17.79 -0.98
CA ASN A 250 25.98 19.23 -0.95
C ASN A 250 24.50 19.62 -1.01
N LYS A 251 23.58 18.65 -1.11
CA LYS A 251 22.14 18.91 -1.13
C LYS A 251 21.60 19.09 0.29
N LYS A 252 20.78 20.12 0.47
CA LYS A 252 20.15 20.50 1.74
C LYS A 252 19.17 19.44 2.27
N PHE A 253 18.41 18.81 1.37
CA PHE A 253 17.42 17.80 1.72
C PHE A 253 17.96 16.40 1.41
N GLY A 254 17.47 15.40 2.13
CA GLY A 254 17.59 14.00 1.73
C GLY A 254 16.71 13.68 0.53
N LEU A 255 16.68 12.41 0.12
CA LEU A 255 15.91 11.96 -1.04
C LEU A 255 14.44 11.72 -0.69
N SER A 256 14.18 11.18 0.50
CA SER A 256 12.84 10.80 0.99
C SER A 256 12.84 10.67 2.51
N VAL A 257 11.71 10.26 3.12
CA VAL A 257 11.61 10.03 4.57
C VAL A 257 12.64 8.99 5.05
N GLY A 258 12.66 7.79 4.46
CA GLY A 258 13.61 6.75 4.88
C GLY A 258 15.02 6.94 4.31
N HIS A 259 15.18 7.73 3.24
CA HIS A 259 16.48 8.12 2.70
C HIS A 259 16.78 9.60 2.98
N HIS A 260 16.62 10.00 4.24
CA HIS A 260 16.86 11.38 4.67
C HIS A 260 18.36 11.71 4.77
N LEU A 261 19.24 10.69 4.85
CA LEU A 261 20.70 10.82 4.84
C LEU A 261 21.26 11.72 5.96
N GLY A 262 20.58 11.75 7.11
CA GLY A 262 20.93 12.65 8.23
C GLY A 262 20.58 14.13 7.98
N LYS A 263 19.87 14.44 6.90
CA LYS A 263 19.49 15.80 6.48
C LYS A 263 17.99 16.06 6.70
N SER A 264 17.54 17.25 6.35
CA SER A 264 16.11 17.59 6.32
C SER A 264 15.35 16.69 5.33
N ILE A 265 14.20 16.18 5.77
CA ILE A 265 13.28 15.42 4.91
C ILE A 265 12.63 16.40 3.91
N PRO A 266 12.51 16.06 2.62
CA PRO A 266 11.71 16.85 1.68
C PRO A 266 10.25 16.94 2.15
N THR A 267 9.70 18.15 2.18
CA THR A 267 8.32 18.41 2.63
C THR A 267 7.33 17.49 1.94
N ASP A 268 6.45 16.88 2.73
CA ASP A 268 5.35 16.04 2.26
C ASP A 268 5.75 14.91 1.30
N ASN A 269 6.97 14.38 1.41
CA ASN A 269 7.48 13.32 0.54
C ASN A 269 6.53 12.09 0.40
N GLN A 270 5.74 11.78 1.43
CA GLN A 270 4.81 10.66 1.49
C GLN A 270 3.33 11.08 1.37
N ILE A 271 3.07 12.38 1.24
CA ILE A 271 1.71 12.94 1.17
C ILE A 271 1.46 13.63 -0.18
N LYS A 272 2.48 14.25 -0.78
CA LYS A 272 2.41 15.00 -2.03
C LYS A 272 3.41 14.52 -3.07
N ALA A 273 2.93 14.38 -4.30
CA ALA A 273 3.80 14.14 -5.44
C ALA A 273 4.66 15.37 -5.71
N ARG A 274 5.82 15.16 -6.33
CA ARG A 274 6.66 16.29 -6.78
C ARG A 274 5.89 17.05 -7.87
N LYS A 275 5.90 18.38 -7.77
CA LYS A 275 5.44 19.28 -8.83
C LYS A 275 6.36 19.22 -10.03
#